data_AF-H0X2T6-F1
#
_entry.id   AF-H0X2T6-F1
#
_cell.length_a   1.000
_cell.length_b   1.000
_cell.length_c   1.000
_cell.angle_alpha   90.00
_cell.angle_beta   90.00
_cell.angle_gamma   90.00
#
_symmetry.space_group_name_H-M   'P 1'
#
loop_
_entity.id
_entity.type
_entity.pdbx_description
1 polymer ?
#
loop_
_entity_poly.entity_id
_entity_poly.type
_entity_poly.pdbx_seq_one_letter_code
_entity_poly.pdbx_strand_id
1 'polypeptide(L)'
;MESTLGAGIAMAEALQNQLPWLENVWLWVTFLGDPKILFLFYFPVAYYASRRVGIAVLWISLITEWLNLVFKWFLFGDRPFWWVHESGYYSQAPAQVHQFPSSCETGPGSPSGHCMITGAALWPIMTALSSQVATRTRSRWVRVMPSLAYCTFLLAVGLSRVFILAHFPHQVLAGLITGAVLGWLMAPRVPMERELSFYGLTALALMLGASLIYWTLFTLGLDLSWSISLASKWCERPEWVHVDSRPFASLSRDSGAALGLGIALHSPCYAQVRRAQLGNGQKIACLVLALGLLGPLDWLGHPPQISLFYIFNFLKYTLWPCLVLALVPWAVHMLSAQETPLIRSS
;
A
#
# COMPACT_ATOMS: atom_id res chain seq x y z
N MET A 1 -6.48 -14.26 26.19
CA MET A 1 -6.74 -13.77 24.83
C MET A 1 -7.94 -12.83 24.80
N GLU A 2 -9.07 -13.21 25.39
CA GLU A 2 -10.25 -12.30 25.47
C GLU A 2 -9.99 -11.01 26.25
N SER A 3 -9.23 -11.07 27.36
CA SER A 3 -8.84 -9.88 28.12
C SER A 3 -8.00 -8.88 27.31
N THR A 4 -7.10 -9.37 26.45
CA THR A 4 -6.26 -8.53 25.57
C THR A 4 -7.05 -7.92 24.43
N LEU A 5 -8.06 -8.62 23.91
CA LEU A 5 -8.95 -8.11 22.87
C LEU A 5 -9.94 -7.09 23.43
N GLY A 6 -10.51 -7.37 24.62
CA GLY A 6 -11.34 -6.42 25.37
C GLY A 6 -10.60 -5.12 25.72
N ALA A 7 -9.34 -5.19 26.16
CA ALA A 7 -8.50 -4.00 26.34
C ALA A 7 -8.29 -3.21 25.03
N GLY A 8 -8.23 -3.90 23.89
CA GLY A 8 -8.17 -3.28 22.57
C GLY A 8 -9.46 -2.55 22.19
N ILE A 9 -10.63 -3.11 22.51
CA ILE A 9 -11.91 -2.43 22.32
C ILE A 9 -12.02 -1.22 23.25
N ALA A 10 -11.64 -1.35 24.52
CA ALA A 10 -11.64 -0.23 25.46
C ALA A 10 -10.72 0.92 25.02
N MET A 11 -9.58 0.59 24.39
CA MET A 11 -8.71 1.60 23.77
C MET A 11 -9.40 2.29 22.59
N ALA A 12 -10.06 1.54 21.70
CA ALA A 12 -10.79 2.12 20.59
C ALA A 12 -11.94 3.02 21.06
N GLU A 13 -12.71 2.58 22.05
CA GLU A 13 -13.78 3.34 22.69
C GLU A 13 -13.24 4.63 23.34
N ALA A 14 -12.12 4.54 24.07
CA ALA A 14 -11.48 5.73 24.64
C ALA A 14 -11.03 6.71 23.55
N LEU A 15 -10.45 6.23 22.44
CA LEU A 15 -10.03 7.08 21.33
C LEU A 15 -11.23 7.76 20.65
N GLN A 16 -12.32 7.03 20.43
CA GLN A 16 -13.54 7.59 19.83
C GLN A 16 -14.21 8.63 20.76
N ASN A 17 -14.34 8.32 22.05
CA ASN A 17 -15.03 9.19 23.01
C ASN A 17 -14.22 10.41 23.45
N GLN A 18 -12.89 10.29 23.57
CA GLN A 18 -12.05 11.40 24.03
C GLN A 18 -11.58 12.32 22.90
N LEU A 19 -11.57 11.85 21.65
CA LEU A 19 -11.08 12.62 20.49
C LEU A 19 -12.08 12.69 19.33
N PRO A 20 -13.39 12.93 19.56
CA PRO A 20 -14.39 12.91 18.48
C PRO A 20 -14.14 13.99 17.43
N TRP A 21 -13.56 15.15 17.82
CA TRP A 21 -13.23 16.22 16.88
C TRP A 21 -12.09 15.88 15.92
N LEU A 22 -11.34 14.80 16.16
CA LEU A 22 -10.26 14.33 15.29
C LEU A 22 -10.72 13.23 14.32
N GLU A 23 -12.00 12.85 14.31
CA GLU A 23 -12.53 11.79 13.44
C GLU A 23 -12.07 11.95 11.98
N ASN A 24 -12.33 13.11 11.38
CA ASN A 24 -11.92 13.41 10.01
C ASN A 24 -10.39 13.28 9.81
N VAL A 25 -9.60 13.68 10.81
CA VAL A 25 -8.14 13.54 10.77
C VAL A 25 -7.75 12.07 10.75
N TRP A 26 -8.35 11.23 11.60
CA TRP A 26 -8.07 9.80 11.62
C TRP A 26 -8.48 9.11 10.33
N LEU A 27 -9.62 9.49 9.75
CA LEU A 27 -10.08 9.00 8.44
C LEU A 27 -9.10 9.38 7.31
N TRP A 28 -8.58 10.61 7.32
CA TRP A 28 -7.55 11.03 6.38
C TRP A 28 -6.22 10.30 6.59
N VAL A 29 -5.79 10.12 7.83
CA VAL A 29 -4.55 9.41 8.16
C VAL A 29 -4.65 7.94 7.74
N THR A 30 -5.80 7.27 7.97
CA THR A 30 -5.96 5.90 7.48
C THR A 30 -5.96 5.84 5.96
N PHE A 31 -6.56 6.81 5.27
CA PHE A 31 -6.52 6.87 3.81
C PHE A 31 -5.07 7.03 3.31
N LEU A 32 -4.29 7.93 3.91
CA LEU A 32 -2.88 8.13 3.54
C LEU A 32 -2.00 6.90 3.82
N GLY A 33 -2.41 6.02 4.73
CA GLY A 33 -1.75 4.75 5.05
C GLY A 33 -2.29 3.54 4.28
N ASP A 34 -3.25 3.74 3.37
CA ASP A 34 -3.79 2.68 2.52
C ASP A 34 -2.73 2.22 1.51
N PRO A 35 -2.46 0.90 1.39
CA PRO A 35 -1.56 0.37 0.39
C PRO A 35 -1.80 0.89 -1.03
N LYS A 36 -3.04 1.12 -1.45
CA LYS A 36 -3.36 1.70 -2.77
C LYS A 36 -2.69 3.04 -3.00
N ILE A 37 -2.61 3.89 -1.97
CA ILE A 37 -1.98 5.21 -2.05
C ILE A 37 -0.47 5.09 -2.24
N LEU A 38 0.16 3.99 -1.83
CA LEU A 38 1.57 3.74 -2.14
C LEU A 38 1.80 3.58 -3.64
N PHE A 39 0.91 2.85 -4.34
CA PHE A 39 0.99 2.69 -5.80
C PHE A 39 0.58 3.96 -6.54
N LEU A 40 -0.46 4.66 -6.07
CA LEU A 40 -1.05 5.81 -6.74
C LEU A 40 -0.27 7.11 -6.54
N PHE A 41 0.26 7.35 -5.34
CA PHE A 41 0.79 8.65 -4.95
C PHE A 41 2.27 8.58 -4.54
N TYR A 42 2.62 7.76 -3.54
CA TYR A 42 3.99 7.74 -3.03
C TYR A 42 5.00 7.23 -4.06
N PHE A 43 4.64 6.21 -4.84
CA PHE A 43 5.48 5.68 -5.91
C PHE A 43 5.82 6.74 -6.97
N PRO A 44 4.85 7.42 -7.63
CA PRO A 44 5.16 8.46 -8.60
C PRO A 44 5.96 9.62 -8.00
N VAL A 45 5.56 10.12 -6.83
CA VAL A 45 6.26 11.21 -6.13
C VAL A 45 7.73 10.84 -5.87
N ALA A 46 7.95 9.65 -5.29
CA ALA A 46 9.29 9.17 -5.01
C ALA A 46 10.10 8.92 -6.29
N TYR A 47 9.49 8.41 -7.35
CA TYR A 47 10.16 8.13 -8.63
C TYR A 47 10.64 9.42 -9.31
N TYR A 48 9.80 10.44 -9.39
CA TYR A 48 10.18 11.72 -10.01
C TYR A 48 11.17 12.52 -9.16
N ALA A 49 11.19 12.32 -7.84
CA ALA A 49 12.24 12.84 -6.97
C ALA A 49 13.57 12.07 -7.14
N SER A 50 13.51 10.74 -7.12
CA SER A 50 14.64 9.83 -7.29
C SER A 50 14.18 8.48 -7.85
N ARG A 51 14.58 8.17 -9.10
CA ARG A 51 14.16 6.95 -9.82
C ARG A 51 14.33 5.68 -8.98
N ARG A 52 15.48 5.53 -8.31
CA ARG A 52 15.78 4.36 -7.47
C ARG A 52 14.86 4.27 -6.25
N VAL A 53 14.56 5.40 -5.60
CA VAL A 53 13.68 5.44 -4.41
C VAL A 53 12.25 5.10 -4.83
N GLY A 54 11.74 5.65 -5.93
CA GLY A 54 10.41 5.28 -6.43
C GLY A 54 10.28 3.79 -6.75
N ILE A 55 11.25 3.21 -7.45
CA ILE A 55 11.23 1.78 -7.76
C ILE A 55 11.35 0.93 -6.48
N ALA A 56 12.13 1.39 -5.49
CA ALA A 56 12.17 0.76 -4.17
C ALA A 56 10.81 0.79 -3.47
N VAL A 57 10.11 1.93 -3.47
CA VAL A 57 8.77 2.08 -2.88
C VAL A 57 7.81 1.07 -3.49
N LEU A 58 7.73 1.01 -4.82
CA LEU A 58 6.83 0.09 -5.53
C LEU A 58 7.19 -1.39 -5.24
N TRP A 59 8.46 -1.74 -5.38
CA TRP A 59 8.94 -3.11 -5.19
C TRP A 59 8.77 -3.61 -3.76
N ILE A 60 9.05 -2.75 -2.77
CA ILE A 60 8.87 -3.12 -1.37
C ILE A 60 7.38 -3.22 -1.03
N SER A 61 6.55 -2.32 -1.58
CA SER A 61 5.09 -2.37 -1.37
C SER A 61 4.52 -3.71 -1.83
N LEU A 62 4.77 -4.13 -3.08
CA LEU A 62 4.16 -5.34 -3.63
C LEU A 62 4.62 -6.63 -2.92
N ILE A 63 5.90 -6.73 -2.53
CA ILE A 63 6.39 -7.92 -1.83
C ILE A 63 5.89 -7.95 -0.38
N THR A 64 5.89 -6.79 0.29
CA THR A 64 5.41 -6.69 1.67
C THR A 64 3.91 -6.96 1.76
N GLU A 65 3.16 -6.51 0.77
CA GLU A 65 1.72 -6.73 0.68
C GLU A 65 1.39 -8.21 0.43
N TRP A 66 2.12 -8.88 -0.46
CA TRP A 66 2.02 -10.34 -0.62
C TRP A 66 2.39 -11.09 0.68
N LEU A 67 3.45 -10.68 1.38
CA LEU A 67 3.81 -11.28 2.67
C LEU A 67 2.74 -11.03 3.74
N ASN A 68 2.13 -9.84 3.76
CA ASN A 68 1.02 -9.53 4.67
C ASN A 68 -0.17 -10.46 4.43
N LEU A 69 -0.51 -10.70 3.15
CA LEU A 69 -1.55 -11.64 2.77
C LEU A 69 -1.26 -13.05 3.31
N VAL A 70 -0.04 -13.54 3.10
CA VAL A 70 0.37 -14.87 3.60
C VAL A 70 0.29 -14.93 5.12
N PHE A 71 0.85 -13.94 5.84
CA PHE A 71 0.79 -13.91 7.30
C PHE A 71 -0.66 -13.86 7.82
N LYS A 72 -1.55 -13.12 7.16
CA LYS A 72 -2.97 -13.09 7.50
C LYS A 72 -3.65 -14.45 7.41
N TRP A 73 -3.32 -15.24 6.39
CA TRP A 73 -3.81 -16.61 6.28
C TRP A 73 -3.26 -17.56 7.33
N PHE A 74 -2.06 -17.34 7.85
CA PHE A 74 -1.50 -18.21 8.91
C PHE A 74 -1.91 -17.78 10.32
N LEU A 75 -2.12 -16.49 10.56
CA LEU A 75 -2.37 -15.95 11.90
C LEU A 75 -3.85 -15.89 12.27
N PHE A 76 -4.77 -15.99 11.29
CA PHE A 76 -6.23 -16.05 11.52
C PHE A 76 -6.76 -15.00 12.51
N GLY A 77 -6.24 -13.77 12.45
CA GLY A 77 -6.61 -12.73 13.42
C GLY A 77 -8.01 -12.18 13.22
N ASP A 78 -8.77 -12.04 14.30
CA ASP A 78 -10.05 -11.32 14.34
C ASP A 78 -9.90 -9.81 14.13
N ARG A 79 -11.01 -9.13 13.80
CA ARG A 79 -11.10 -7.67 13.79
C ARG A 79 -12.04 -7.15 14.86
N PRO A 80 -11.75 -5.97 15.43
CA PRO A 80 -12.58 -5.37 16.47
C PRO A 80 -14.07 -5.28 16.12
N PHE A 81 -14.41 -4.82 14.91
CA PHE A 81 -15.80 -4.52 14.54
C PHE A 81 -16.73 -5.74 14.47
N TRP A 82 -16.22 -6.94 14.18
CA TRP A 82 -17.02 -8.17 14.27
C TRP A 82 -16.82 -8.91 15.59
N TRP A 83 -15.63 -8.82 16.18
CA TRP A 83 -15.29 -9.54 17.41
C TRP A 83 -16.12 -9.06 18.60
N VAL A 84 -16.43 -7.76 18.66
CA VAL A 84 -17.30 -7.19 19.71
C VAL A 84 -18.69 -7.84 19.73
N HIS A 85 -19.17 -8.35 18.59
CA HIS A 85 -20.46 -9.01 18.46
C HIS A 85 -20.38 -10.53 18.59
N GLU A 86 -19.38 -11.17 17.99
CA GLU A 86 -19.23 -12.64 18.00
C GLU A 86 -18.75 -13.19 19.35
N SER A 87 -17.95 -12.43 20.11
CA SER A 87 -17.33 -12.93 21.35
C SER A 87 -18.30 -13.11 22.52
N GLY A 88 -19.48 -12.47 22.50
CA GLY A 88 -20.39 -12.42 23.64
C GLY A 88 -19.88 -11.61 24.85
N TYR A 89 -18.65 -11.08 24.80
CA TYR A 89 -17.99 -10.38 25.91
C TYR A 89 -18.72 -9.10 26.32
N TYR A 90 -19.31 -8.39 25.35
CA TYR A 90 -20.05 -7.14 25.55
C TYR A 90 -21.58 -7.34 25.59
N SER A 91 -22.05 -8.55 25.90
CA SER A 91 -23.49 -8.88 25.92
C SER A 91 -24.29 -8.18 27.02
N GLN A 92 -23.68 -7.96 28.20
CA GLN A 92 -24.33 -7.28 29.34
C GLN A 92 -24.05 -5.79 29.41
N ALA A 93 -22.92 -5.34 28.85
CA ALA A 93 -22.52 -3.94 28.79
C ALA A 93 -21.96 -3.65 27.39
N PRO A 94 -22.79 -3.17 26.46
CA PRO A 94 -22.36 -2.91 25.08
C PRO A 94 -21.27 -1.82 25.02
N ALA A 95 -20.19 -2.09 24.30
CA ALA A 95 -19.16 -1.09 24.00
C ALA A 95 -19.75 0.07 23.20
N GLN A 96 -19.43 1.30 23.57
CA GLN A 96 -19.86 2.51 22.86
C GLN A 96 -18.90 2.84 21.73
N VAL A 97 -18.84 1.96 20.72
CA VAL A 97 -18.00 2.13 19.53
C VAL A 97 -18.86 2.14 18.27
N HIS A 98 -18.45 2.90 17.26
CA HIS A 98 -19.12 2.95 15.96
C HIS A 98 -18.16 2.65 14.81
N GLN A 99 -18.73 2.21 13.68
CA GLN A 99 -17.99 1.88 12.47
C GLN A 99 -17.92 3.07 11.52
N PHE A 100 -16.96 3.01 10.61
CA PHE A 100 -16.72 3.99 9.56
C PHE A 100 -16.70 3.28 8.19
N PRO A 101 -16.81 4.04 7.08
CA PRO A 101 -16.70 3.47 5.74
C PRO A 101 -15.44 2.61 5.51
N SER A 102 -14.33 2.94 6.18
CA SER A 102 -13.06 2.21 6.09
C SER A 102 -12.90 1.06 7.10
N SER A 103 -13.90 0.80 7.95
CA SER A 103 -13.84 -0.27 8.96
C SER A 103 -13.97 -1.67 8.37
N CYS A 104 -14.86 -1.84 7.39
CA CYS A 104 -15.36 -3.14 6.93
C CYS A 104 -14.44 -3.86 5.93
N GLU A 105 -13.18 -4.04 6.32
CA GLU A 105 -12.23 -4.84 5.55
C GLU A 105 -12.52 -6.35 5.65
N THR A 106 -12.38 -7.05 4.52
CA THR A 106 -12.81 -8.45 4.39
C THR A 106 -11.74 -9.50 4.69
N GLY A 107 -10.45 -9.12 4.67
CA GLY A 107 -9.35 -10.03 5.02
C GLY A 107 -9.14 -10.17 6.55
N PRO A 108 -8.39 -11.19 7.02
CA PRO A 108 -8.04 -11.33 8.44
C PRO A 108 -7.29 -10.11 9.00
N GLY A 109 -7.37 -9.93 10.32
CA GLY A 109 -6.87 -8.75 11.04
C GLY A 109 -5.37 -8.73 11.35
N SER A 110 -4.68 -9.88 11.41
CA SER A 110 -3.29 -9.93 11.88
C SER A 110 -2.28 -10.33 10.79
N PRO A 111 -1.18 -9.57 10.57
CA PRO A 111 -0.88 -8.25 11.13
C PRO A 111 -1.55 -7.13 10.32
N SER A 112 -1.55 -5.91 10.87
CA SER A 112 -2.13 -4.75 10.16
C SER A 112 -1.39 -4.45 8.85
N GLY A 113 -2.10 -4.59 7.73
CA GLY A 113 -1.55 -4.33 6.39
C GLY A 113 -1.18 -2.86 6.18
N HIS A 114 -2.03 -1.93 6.62
CA HIS A 114 -1.77 -0.50 6.55
C HIS A 114 -0.46 -0.12 7.27
N CYS A 115 -0.20 -0.70 8.44
CA CYS A 115 1.04 -0.44 9.19
C CYS A 115 2.25 -1.12 8.57
N MET A 116 2.11 -2.40 8.20
CA MET A 116 3.21 -3.23 7.68
C MET A 116 3.70 -2.72 6.31
N ILE A 117 2.78 -2.52 5.38
CA ILE A 117 3.10 -2.18 3.99
C ILE A 117 3.60 -0.74 3.91
N THR A 118 2.88 0.22 4.52
CA THR A 118 3.31 1.62 4.58
C THR A 118 4.64 1.77 5.33
N GLY A 119 4.82 1.03 6.43
CA GLY A 119 6.07 1.00 7.17
C GLY A 119 7.25 0.56 6.30
N ALA A 120 7.12 -0.55 5.58
CA ALA A 120 8.17 -1.04 4.71
C ALA A 120 8.42 -0.11 3.51
N ALA A 121 7.37 0.34 2.85
CA ALA A 121 7.44 1.12 1.61
C ALA A 121 8.00 2.54 1.82
N LEU A 122 7.71 3.18 2.96
CA LEU A 122 8.23 4.52 3.26
C LEU A 122 9.67 4.51 3.82
N TRP A 123 10.21 3.35 4.18
CA TRP A 123 11.60 3.20 4.64
C TRP A 123 12.65 3.74 3.65
N PRO A 124 12.62 3.40 2.33
CA PRO A 124 13.54 3.99 1.36
C PRO A 124 13.39 5.51 1.19
N ILE A 125 12.19 6.07 1.39
CA ILE A 125 11.98 7.53 1.39
C ILE A 125 12.64 8.16 2.61
N MET A 126 12.36 7.62 3.80
CA MET A 126 12.96 8.08 5.06
C MET A 126 14.49 8.06 4.97
N THR A 127 15.09 6.94 4.55
CA THR A 127 16.55 6.80 4.46
C THR A 127 17.17 7.74 3.42
N ALA A 128 16.52 7.91 2.26
CA ALA A 128 16.97 8.87 1.25
C ALA A 128 16.95 10.30 1.79
N LEU A 129 15.85 10.74 2.43
CA LEU A 129 15.73 12.06 3.04
C LEU A 129 16.76 12.27 4.15
N SER A 130 16.93 11.29 5.04
CA SER A 130 17.96 11.33 6.09
C SER A 130 19.37 11.51 5.52
N SER A 131 19.71 10.80 4.44
CA SER A 131 21.02 10.95 3.80
C SER A 131 21.21 12.34 3.16
N GLN A 132 20.18 12.88 2.51
CA GLN A 132 20.23 14.22 1.92
C GLN A 132 20.35 15.31 2.98
N VAL A 133 19.64 15.18 4.10
CA VAL A 133 19.74 16.12 5.22
C VAL A 133 21.12 16.02 5.88
N ALA A 134 21.63 14.81 6.10
CA ALA A 134 22.93 14.59 6.73
C ALA A 134 24.11 15.22 5.97
N THR A 135 24.03 15.30 4.64
CA THR A 135 25.04 15.96 3.80
C THR A 135 24.94 17.48 3.83
N ARG A 136 23.74 18.03 4.06
CA ARG A 136 23.49 19.49 4.05
C ARG A 136 23.66 20.16 5.41
N THR A 137 23.58 19.42 6.52
CA THR A 137 23.69 20.00 7.87
C THR A 137 24.45 19.11 8.85
N ARG A 138 25.17 19.74 9.77
CA ARG A 138 25.84 19.10 10.91
C ARG A 138 24.95 19.01 12.16
N SER A 139 23.78 19.66 12.15
CA SER A 139 22.86 19.64 13.30
C SER A 139 22.27 18.24 13.50
N ARG A 140 22.46 17.68 14.70
CA ARG A 140 21.91 16.36 15.08
C ARG A 140 20.38 16.36 15.04
N TRP A 141 19.74 17.44 15.48
CA TRP A 141 18.28 17.56 15.50
C TRP A 141 17.67 17.47 14.10
N VAL A 142 18.22 18.22 13.15
CA VAL A 142 17.70 18.25 11.77
C VAL A 142 17.90 16.89 11.10
N ARG A 143 19.00 16.18 11.40
CA ARG A 143 19.26 14.82 10.87
C ARG A 143 18.25 13.77 11.34
N VAL A 144 17.67 13.97 12.53
CA VAL A 144 16.69 13.03 13.12
C VAL A 144 15.26 13.31 12.63
N MET A 145 15.00 14.51 12.08
CA MET A 145 13.65 14.91 11.62
C MET A 145 12.99 13.93 10.64
N PRO A 146 13.65 13.41 9.59
CA PRO A 146 12.97 12.49 8.67
C PRO A 146 12.54 11.19 9.34
N SER A 147 13.37 10.65 10.25
CA SER A 147 13.04 9.46 11.04
C SER A 147 11.91 9.73 12.04
N LEU A 148 11.92 10.89 12.70
CA LEU A 148 10.81 11.29 13.58
C LEU A 148 9.50 11.46 12.82
N ALA A 149 9.52 12.11 11.65
CA ALA A 149 8.35 12.27 10.80
C ALA A 149 7.78 10.92 10.35
N TYR A 150 8.66 10.01 9.92
CA TYR A 150 8.30 8.63 9.57
C TYR A 150 7.66 7.88 10.75
N CYS A 151 8.30 7.86 11.93
CA CYS A 151 7.78 7.18 13.11
C CYS A 151 6.44 7.78 13.59
N THR A 152 6.33 9.12 13.56
CA THR A 152 5.10 9.82 13.98
C THR A 152 3.95 9.52 13.03
N PHE A 153 4.21 9.54 11.71
CA PHE A 153 3.21 9.19 10.72
C PHE A 153 2.74 7.74 10.86
N LEU A 154 3.65 6.78 11.04
CA LEU A 154 3.28 5.38 11.23
C LEU A 154 2.51 5.13 12.54
N LEU A 155 2.88 5.84 13.62
CA LEU A 155 2.11 5.78 14.85
C LEU A 155 0.69 6.32 14.64
N ALA A 156 0.55 7.44 13.91
CA ALA A 156 -0.75 8.00 13.57
C ALA A 156 -1.58 7.04 12.71
N VAL A 157 -0.97 6.37 11.71
CA VAL A 157 -1.63 5.29 10.94
C VAL A 157 -2.07 4.16 11.87
N GLY A 158 -1.20 3.69 12.77
CA GLY A 158 -1.54 2.64 13.71
C GLY A 158 -2.73 3.00 14.62
N LEU A 159 -2.72 4.21 15.18
CA LEU A 159 -3.82 4.71 16.01
C LEU A 159 -5.12 4.88 15.22
N SER A 160 -5.06 5.37 13.98
CA SER A 160 -6.25 5.48 13.14
C SER A 160 -6.89 4.13 12.88
N ARG A 161 -6.09 3.06 12.72
CA ARG A 161 -6.60 1.68 12.52
C ARG A 161 -7.32 1.12 13.75
N VAL A 162 -6.89 1.49 14.95
CA VAL A 162 -7.58 1.15 16.20
C VAL A 162 -8.86 1.98 16.33
N PHE A 163 -8.77 3.28 16.06
CA PHE A 163 -9.91 4.21 16.10
C PHE A 163 -11.06 3.74 15.21
N ILE A 164 -10.79 3.28 13.99
CA ILE A 164 -11.84 2.81 13.07
C ILE A 164 -12.26 1.35 13.28
N LEU A 165 -11.87 0.70 14.38
CA LEU A 165 -12.21 -0.70 14.67
C LEU A 165 -11.71 -1.73 13.63
N ALA A 166 -10.71 -1.38 12.82
CA ALA A 166 -10.20 -2.28 11.79
C ALA A 166 -9.11 -3.24 12.31
N HIS A 167 -8.38 -2.83 13.35
CA HIS A 167 -7.31 -3.63 13.95
C HIS A 167 -7.21 -3.46 15.46
N PHE A 168 -6.81 -4.54 16.15
CA PHE A 168 -6.43 -4.47 17.55
C PHE A 168 -5.00 -3.90 17.72
N PRO A 169 -4.66 -3.31 18.89
CA PRO A 169 -3.33 -2.71 19.12
C PRO A 169 -2.15 -3.66 18.91
N HIS A 170 -2.29 -4.94 19.28
CA HIS A 170 -1.22 -5.94 19.07
C HIS A 170 -0.98 -6.25 17.59
N GLN A 171 -2.03 -6.19 16.75
CA GLN A 171 -1.93 -6.39 15.30
C GLN A 171 -1.26 -5.19 14.62
N VAL A 172 -1.54 -3.98 15.12
CA VAL A 172 -0.86 -2.75 14.72
C VAL A 172 0.62 -2.84 15.07
N LEU A 173 0.97 -3.19 16.31
CA LEU A 173 2.36 -3.33 16.75
C LEU A 173 3.12 -4.37 15.92
N ALA A 174 2.51 -5.54 15.69
CA ALA A 174 3.09 -6.57 14.84
C ALA A 174 3.33 -6.06 13.41
N GLY A 175 2.37 -5.30 12.85
CA GLY A 175 2.50 -4.68 11.54
C GLY A 175 3.65 -3.66 11.49
N LEU A 176 3.74 -2.76 12.47
CA LEU A 176 4.80 -1.75 12.55
C LEU A 176 6.20 -2.38 12.64
N ILE A 177 6.38 -3.36 13.52
CA ILE A 177 7.66 -4.05 13.68
C ILE A 177 8.04 -4.79 12.39
N THR A 178 7.12 -5.57 11.84
CA THR A 178 7.36 -6.35 10.61
C THR A 178 7.65 -5.43 9.44
N GLY A 179 6.92 -4.32 9.30
CA GLY A 179 7.13 -3.32 8.25
C GLY A 179 8.51 -2.68 8.33
N ALA A 180 8.97 -2.28 9.52
CA ALA A 180 10.31 -1.73 9.70
C ALA A 180 11.41 -2.75 9.36
N VAL A 181 11.26 -4.01 9.79
CA VAL A 181 12.22 -5.09 9.48
C VAL A 181 12.29 -5.35 7.98
N LEU A 182 11.14 -5.46 7.30
CA LEU A 182 11.09 -5.68 5.86
C LEU A 182 11.63 -4.49 5.08
N GLY A 183 11.28 -3.25 5.46
CA GLY A 183 11.83 -2.03 4.86
C GLY A 183 13.36 -1.99 4.96
N TRP A 184 13.91 -2.27 6.14
CA TRP A 184 15.36 -2.36 6.35
C TRP A 184 16.02 -3.46 5.51
N LEU A 185 15.43 -4.65 5.47
CA LEU A 185 15.96 -5.78 4.72
C LEU A 185 15.89 -5.53 3.20
N MET A 186 14.82 -4.93 2.70
CA MET A 186 14.58 -4.84 1.27
C MET A 186 15.12 -3.57 0.62
N ALA A 187 15.26 -2.45 1.35
CA ALA A 187 15.74 -1.18 0.79
C ALA A 187 17.10 -1.27 0.06
N PRO A 188 18.07 -2.10 0.49
CA PRO A 188 19.30 -2.31 -0.29
C PRO A 188 19.12 -3.18 -1.56
N ARG A 189 18.06 -3.98 -1.67
CA ARG A 189 17.87 -5.08 -2.63
C ARG A 189 16.88 -4.74 -3.77
N VAL A 190 16.98 -3.54 -4.33
CA VAL A 190 16.08 -3.06 -5.40
C VAL A 190 16.49 -3.65 -6.76
N PRO A 191 15.61 -4.33 -7.52
CA PRO A 191 15.98 -5.12 -8.70
C PRO A 191 16.20 -4.33 -10.00
N MET A 192 16.77 -3.12 -9.94
CA MET A 192 16.91 -2.19 -11.08
C MET A 192 17.55 -2.78 -12.36
N GLU A 193 18.49 -3.71 -12.19
CA GLU A 193 19.34 -4.26 -13.26
C GLU A 193 18.96 -5.70 -13.64
N ARG A 194 17.84 -6.21 -13.11
CA ARG A 194 17.34 -7.55 -13.43
C ARG A 194 16.67 -7.57 -14.80
N GLU A 195 16.75 -8.72 -15.47
CA GLU A 195 16.10 -8.97 -16.76
C GLU A 195 14.57 -9.00 -16.65
N LEU A 196 13.87 -8.82 -17.78
CA LEU A 196 12.41 -8.91 -17.83
C LEU A 196 11.87 -10.26 -17.31
N SER A 197 12.60 -11.34 -17.58
CA SER A 197 12.27 -12.71 -17.12
C SER A 197 12.13 -12.78 -15.60
N PHE A 198 12.99 -12.07 -14.84
CA PHE A 198 12.93 -12.03 -13.39
C PHE A 198 11.60 -11.44 -12.88
N TYR A 199 11.12 -10.36 -13.49
CA TYR A 199 9.87 -9.72 -13.12
C TYR A 199 8.66 -10.59 -13.47
N GLY A 200 8.66 -11.20 -14.66
CA GLY A 200 7.63 -12.15 -15.07
C GLY A 200 7.58 -13.39 -14.17
N LEU A 201 8.74 -13.97 -13.84
CA LEU A 201 8.83 -15.10 -12.90
C LEU A 201 8.42 -14.69 -11.50
N THR A 202 8.73 -13.47 -11.04
CA THR A 202 8.25 -12.97 -9.75
C THR A 202 6.73 -12.86 -9.74
N ALA A 203 6.13 -12.23 -10.76
CA ALA A 203 4.67 -12.12 -10.86
C ALA A 203 3.99 -13.50 -10.82
N LEU A 204 4.53 -14.47 -11.57
CA LEU A 204 4.07 -15.85 -11.58
C LEU A 204 4.25 -16.54 -10.22
N ALA A 205 5.42 -16.38 -9.59
CA ALA A 205 5.71 -16.95 -8.27
C ALA A 205 4.78 -16.40 -7.19
N LEU A 206 4.45 -15.10 -7.22
CA LEU A 206 3.48 -14.50 -6.31
C LEU A 206 2.10 -15.14 -6.50
N MET A 207 1.61 -15.25 -7.74
CA MET A 207 0.30 -15.85 -8.06
C MET A 207 0.23 -17.33 -7.67
N LEU A 208 1.17 -18.13 -8.16
CA LEU A 208 1.20 -19.57 -7.92
C LEU A 208 1.48 -19.89 -6.46
N GLY A 209 2.39 -19.15 -5.81
CA GLY A 209 2.71 -19.32 -4.40
C GLY A 209 1.50 -19.06 -3.49
N ALA A 210 0.81 -17.93 -3.70
CA ALA A 210 -0.41 -17.63 -2.93
C ALA A 210 -1.52 -18.64 -3.22
N SER A 211 -1.68 -19.07 -4.47
CA SER A 211 -2.68 -20.09 -4.84
C SER A 211 -2.36 -21.44 -4.19
N LEU A 212 -1.10 -21.86 -4.18
CA LEU A 212 -0.64 -23.10 -3.54
C LEU A 212 -0.90 -23.07 -2.03
N ILE A 213 -0.55 -21.97 -1.36
CA ILE A 213 -0.82 -21.77 0.06
C ILE A 213 -2.33 -21.82 0.33
N TYR A 214 -3.13 -21.09 -0.44
CA TYR A 214 -4.58 -21.07 -0.34
C TYR A 214 -5.18 -22.48 -0.43
N TRP A 215 -4.86 -23.22 -1.48
CA TRP A 215 -5.39 -24.57 -1.70
C TRP A 215 -4.91 -25.54 -0.64
N THR A 216 -3.66 -25.42 -0.19
CA THR A 216 -3.13 -26.26 0.88
C THR A 216 -3.89 -26.05 2.18
N LEU A 217 -4.05 -24.79 2.63
CA LEU A 217 -4.82 -24.46 3.84
C LEU A 217 -6.28 -24.92 3.72
N PHE A 218 -6.90 -24.73 2.55
CA PHE A 218 -8.24 -25.22 2.28
C PHE A 218 -8.35 -26.75 2.39
N THR A 219 -7.42 -27.51 1.80
CA THR A 219 -7.41 -28.98 1.92
C THR A 219 -7.14 -29.48 3.35
N LEU A 220 -6.48 -28.67 4.18
CA LEU A 220 -6.31 -28.94 5.61
C LEU A 220 -7.56 -28.60 6.45
N GLY A 221 -8.66 -28.19 5.81
CA GLY A 221 -9.94 -27.90 6.45
C GLY A 221 -10.06 -26.48 7.01
N LEU A 222 -9.14 -25.57 6.67
CA LEU A 222 -9.22 -24.17 7.09
C LEU A 222 -10.11 -23.40 6.11
N ASP A 223 -11.23 -22.86 6.60
CA ASP A 223 -12.05 -21.92 5.84
C ASP A 223 -11.30 -20.59 5.75
N LEU A 224 -10.91 -20.16 4.54
CA LEU A 224 -10.28 -18.86 4.29
C LEU A 224 -11.30 -17.76 3.94
N SER A 225 -12.56 -18.14 3.77
CA SER A 225 -13.68 -17.23 3.51
C SER A 225 -14.38 -16.75 4.78
N TRP A 226 -14.06 -17.34 5.94
CA TRP A 226 -14.64 -17.00 7.25
C TRP A 226 -14.66 -15.49 7.53
N SER A 227 -13.54 -14.79 7.25
CA SER A 227 -13.42 -13.35 7.51
C SER A 227 -14.29 -12.52 6.56
N ILE A 228 -14.51 -13.00 5.33
CA ILE A 228 -15.41 -12.36 4.36
C ILE A 228 -16.86 -12.49 4.84
N SER A 229 -17.23 -13.67 5.35
CA SER A 229 -18.55 -13.92 5.92
C SER A 229 -18.81 -13.04 7.15
N LEU A 230 -17.83 -12.94 8.07
CA LEU A 230 -17.95 -12.08 9.25
C LEU A 230 -18.01 -10.60 8.89
N ALA A 231 -17.17 -10.14 7.96
CA ALA A 231 -17.23 -8.77 7.46
C ALA A 231 -18.61 -8.45 6.86
N SER A 232 -19.16 -9.36 6.05
CA SER A 232 -20.48 -9.16 5.43
C SER A 232 -21.63 -9.20 6.44
N LYS A 233 -21.48 -9.97 7.53
CA LYS A 233 -22.49 -10.12 8.58
C LYS A 233 -22.54 -8.90 9.52
N TRP A 234 -21.38 -8.36 9.89
CA TRP A 234 -21.26 -7.36 10.96
C TRP A 234 -20.90 -5.96 10.50
N CYS A 235 -20.66 -5.76 9.20
CA CYS A 235 -20.52 -4.42 8.69
C CYS A 235 -21.85 -3.68 8.83
N GLU A 236 -21.80 -2.46 9.38
CA GLU A 236 -23.00 -1.64 9.62
C GLU A 236 -23.75 -1.32 8.32
N ARG A 237 -23.01 -1.11 7.23
CA ARG A 237 -23.57 -0.82 5.91
C ARG A 237 -22.97 -1.71 4.81
N PRO A 238 -23.77 -2.41 4.01
CA PRO A 238 -23.27 -3.29 2.95
C PRO A 238 -22.33 -2.60 1.95
N GLU A 239 -22.55 -1.31 1.66
CA GLU A 239 -21.72 -0.52 0.75
C GLU A 239 -20.28 -0.28 1.25
N TRP A 240 -20.02 -0.46 2.56
CA TRP A 240 -18.67 -0.32 3.13
C TRP A 240 -17.83 -1.60 2.99
N VAL A 241 -18.44 -2.70 2.55
CA VAL A 241 -17.73 -3.96 2.27
C VAL A 241 -17.00 -3.86 0.93
N HIS A 242 -15.77 -3.36 0.96
CA HIS A 242 -15.00 -3.13 -0.26
C HIS A 242 -14.37 -4.40 -0.82
N VAL A 243 -14.68 -4.72 -2.07
CA VAL A 243 -14.12 -5.88 -2.82
C VAL A 243 -12.60 -5.79 -2.93
N ASP A 244 -12.05 -4.58 -2.96
CA ASP A 244 -10.60 -4.35 -3.07
C ASP A 244 -9.82 -4.78 -1.82
N SER A 245 -10.51 -4.93 -0.69
CA SER A 245 -9.91 -5.43 0.55
C SER A 245 -9.76 -6.96 0.58
N ARG A 246 -10.24 -7.65 -0.46
CA ARG A 246 -10.19 -9.12 -0.55
C ARG A 246 -8.76 -9.61 -0.82
N PRO A 247 -8.38 -10.76 -0.26
CA PRO A 247 -7.10 -11.44 -0.51
C PRO A 247 -6.61 -11.46 -1.97
N PHE A 248 -7.48 -11.89 -2.90
CA PHE A 248 -7.14 -12.02 -4.32
C PHE A 248 -7.07 -10.69 -5.07
N ALA A 249 -7.71 -9.63 -4.55
CA ALA A 249 -7.57 -8.29 -5.09
C ALA A 249 -6.13 -7.78 -4.86
N SER A 250 -5.59 -8.03 -3.67
CA SER A 250 -4.19 -7.72 -3.36
C SER A 250 -3.23 -8.53 -4.24
N LEU A 251 -3.46 -9.84 -4.36
CA LEU A 251 -2.62 -10.71 -5.18
C LEU A 251 -2.56 -10.26 -6.65
N SER A 252 -3.71 -9.96 -7.26
CA SER A 252 -3.79 -9.49 -8.65
C SER A 252 -3.06 -8.16 -8.84
N ARG A 253 -3.18 -7.24 -7.86
CA ARG A 253 -2.43 -5.99 -7.82
C ARG A 253 -0.93 -6.23 -7.78
N ASP A 254 -0.44 -7.02 -6.82
CA ASP A 254 1.00 -7.20 -6.57
C ASP A 254 1.70 -7.86 -7.75
N SER A 255 1.09 -8.93 -8.30
CA SER A 255 1.59 -9.62 -9.48
C SER A 255 1.54 -8.75 -10.72
N GLY A 256 0.46 -7.97 -10.91
CA GLY A 256 0.35 -7.02 -12.01
C GLY A 256 1.43 -5.94 -11.94
N ALA A 257 1.62 -5.33 -10.77
CA ALA A 257 2.64 -4.32 -10.54
C ALA A 257 4.07 -4.86 -10.76
N ALA A 258 4.36 -6.10 -10.35
CA ALA A 258 5.64 -6.74 -10.60
C ALA A 258 5.92 -6.91 -12.11
N LEU A 259 4.95 -7.42 -12.86
CA LEU A 259 5.06 -7.57 -14.31
C LEU A 259 5.17 -6.20 -15.01
N GLY A 260 4.32 -5.24 -14.63
CA GLY A 260 4.30 -3.89 -15.15
C GLY A 260 5.63 -3.16 -14.94
N LEU A 261 6.25 -3.31 -13.77
CA LEU A 261 7.57 -2.76 -13.49
C LEU A 261 8.63 -3.33 -14.44
N GLY A 262 8.61 -4.65 -14.68
CA GLY A 262 9.50 -5.30 -15.64
C GLY A 262 9.34 -4.77 -17.07
N ILE A 263 8.09 -4.72 -17.56
CA ILE A 263 7.75 -4.20 -18.89
C ILE A 263 8.20 -2.75 -19.03
N ALA A 264 7.91 -1.91 -18.04
CA ALA A 264 8.26 -0.50 -18.05
C ALA A 264 9.77 -0.31 -18.18
N LEU A 265 10.57 -1.00 -17.34
CA LEU A 265 12.03 -0.89 -17.31
C LEU A 265 12.73 -1.39 -18.60
N HIS A 266 12.08 -2.29 -19.35
CA HIS A 266 12.61 -2.84 -20.59
C HIS A 266 11.96 -2.24 -21.85
N SER A 267 11.07 -1.27 -21.69
CA SER A 267 10.41 -0.62 -22.81
C SER A 267 11.37 0.32 -23.58
N PRO A 268 11.20 0.46 -24.91
CA PRO A 268 11.95 1.45 -25.69
C PRO A 268 11.75 2.89 -25.19
N CYS A 269 10.54 3.21 -24.71
CA CYS A 269 10.21 4.52 -24.13
C CYS A 269 11.08 4.82 -22.91
N TYR A 270 11.18 3.86 -21.97
CA TYR A 270 12.03 4.02 -20.80
C TYR A 270 13.52 4.08 -21.16
N ALA A 271 13.98 3.34 -22.17
CA ALA A 271 15.37 3.39 -22.61
C ALA A 271 15.79 4.81 -23.06
N GLN A 272 14.90 5.54 -23.75
CA GLN A 272 15.12 6.94 -24.13
C GLN A 272 15.12 7.87 -22.90
N VAL A 273 14.07 7.79 -22.08
CA VAL A 273 13.92 8.60 -20.85
C VAL A 273 15.06 8.37 -19.87
N ARG A 274 15.55 7.13 -19.75
CA ARG A 274 16.64 6.78 -18.84
C ARG A 274 17.92 7.54 -19.18
N ARG A 275 18.21 7.70 -20.48
CA ARG A 275 19.37 8.46 -20.98
C ARG A 275 19.15 9.97 -20.88
N ALA A 276 17.90 10.43 -20.99
CA ALA A 276 17.56 11.84 -20.85
C ALA A 276 17.65 12.31 -19.38
N GLN A 277 18.22 13.50 -19.18
CA GLN A 277 18.15 14.22 -17.91
C GLN A 277 16.93 15.15 -17.94
N LEU A 278 15.84 14.73 -17.30
CA LEU A 278 14.64 15.57 -17.17
C LEU A 278 14.92 16.73 -16.21
N GLY A 279 14.63 17.95 -16.66
CA GLY A 279 14.66 19.14 -15.81
C GLY A 279 13.60 19.10 -14.72
N ASN A 280 13.72 19.95 -13.69
CA ASN A 280 12.75 19.98 -12.58
C ASN A 280 11.32 20.31 -13.04
N GLY A 281 11.16 21.23 -14.00
CA GLY A 281 9.86 21.54 -14.59
C GLY A 281 9.22 20.33 -15.28
N GLN A 282 10.01 19.59 -16.07
CA GLN A 282 9.54 18.36 -16.73
C GLN A 282 9.17 17.28 -15.72
N LYS A 283 9.93 17.11 -14.63
CA LYS A 283 9.58 16.16 -13.55
C LYS A 283 8.26 16.49 -12.89
N ILE A 284 8.00 17.77 -12.61
CA ILE A 284 6.73 18.24 -12.05
C ILE A 284 5.58 17.99 -13.05
N ALA A 285 5.78 18.33 -14.33
CA ALA A 285 4.80 18.05 -15.37
C ALA A 285 4.50 16.55 -15.48
N CYS A 286 5.52 15.69 -15.45
CA CYS A 286 5.34 14.24 -15.44
C CYS A 286 4.56 13.76 -14.21
N LEU A 287 4.86 14.30 -13.02
CA LEU A 287 4.15 13.94 -11.80
C LEU A 287 2.67 14.31 -11.88
N VAL A 288 2.36 15.55 -12.27
CA VAL A 288 0.96 16.02 -12.39
C VAL A 288 0.20 15.20 -13.42
N LEU A 289 0.80 14.95 -14.60
CA LEU A 289 0.19 14.15 -15.65
C LEU A 289 0.01 12.69 -15.22
N ALA A 290 1.01 12.10 -14.56
CA ALA A 290 0.89 10.75 -14.03
C ALA A 290 -0.28 10.68 -13.03
N LEU A 291 -0.26 11.48 -11.96
CA LEU A 291 -1.34 11.49 -10.96
C LEU A 291 -2.72 11.77 -11.58
N GLY A 292 -2.79 12.69 -12.55
CA GLY A 292 -4.01 13.03 -13.29
C GLY A 292 -4.53 11.89 -14.18
N LEU A 293 -3.67 10.97 -14.61
CA LEU A 293 -4.07 9.75 -15.34
C LEU A 293 -4.41 8.60 -14.39
N LEU A 294 -3.65 8.41 -13.30
CA LEU A 294 -3.88 7.30 -12.37
C LEU A 294 -5.20 7.44 -11.63
N GLY A 295 -5.59 8.67 -11.24
CA GLY A 295 -6.83 8.92 -10.47
C GLY A 295 -8.12 8.52 -11.21
N PRO A 296 -8.38 9.02 -12.43
CA PRO A 296 -9.56 8.61 -13.21
C PRO A 296 -9.56 7.12 -13.58
N LEU A 297 -8.40 6.54 -13.86
CA LEU A 297 -8.27 5.08 -14.06
C LEU A 297 -8.61 4.29 -12.79
N ASP A 298 -8.43 4.89 -11.61
CA ASP A 298 -8.86 4.30 -10.36
C ASP A 298 -10.38 4.35 -10.17
N TRP A 299 -10.99 5.46 -10.59
CA TRP A 299 -12.43 5.70 -10.50
C TRP A 299 -13.26 4.99 -11.57
N LEU A 300 -12.63 4.48 -12.64
CA LEU A 300 -13.28 3.64 -13.64
C LEU A 300 -13.75 2.36 -12.93
N GLY A 301 -15.05 2.31 -12.62
CA GLY A 301 -15.65 1.29 -11.77
C GLY A 301 -15.36 -0.15 -12.19
N HIS A 302 -15.64 -1.08 -11.29
CA HIS A 302 -15.28 -2.48 -11.46
C HIS A 302 -16.39 -3.29 -12.12
N PRO A 303 -16.05 -4.27 -12.99
CA PRO A 303 -17.04 -5.18 -13.53
C PRO A 303 -17.73 -5.95 -12.39
N PRO A 304 -19.04 -6.20 -12.48
CA PRO A 304 -19.81 -6.85 -11.41
C PRO A 304 -19.38 -8.30 -11.17
N GLN A 305 -18.79 -8.95 -12.19
CA GLN A 305 -18.28 -10.31 -12.08
C GLN A 305 -16.89 -10.32 -11.42
N ILE A 306 -16.76 -11.04 -10.30
CA ILE A 306 -15.55 -11.10 -9.46
C ILE A 306 -14.30 -11.56 -10.24
N SER A 307 -14.43 -12.55 -11.13
CA SER A 307 -13.31 -13.03 -11.93
C SER A 307 -12.79 -11.98 -12.90
N LEU A 308 -13.70 -11.27 -13.59
CA LEU A 308 -13.34 -10.14 -14.43
C LEU A 308 -12.70 -9.03 -13.61
N PHE A 309 -13.22 -8.75 -12.41
CA PHE A 309 -12.64 -7.75 -11.53
C PHE A 309 -11.16 -8.04 -11.25
N TYR A 310 -10.78 -9.27 -10.90
CA TYR A 310 -9.36 -9.60 -10.67
C TYR A 310 -8.49 -9.47 -11.93
N ILE A 311 -9.01 -9.82 -13.10
CA ILE A 311 -8.29 -9.65 -14.38
C ILE A 311 -8.08 -8.17 -14.68
N PHE A 312 -9.14 -7.35 -14.60
CA PHE A 312 -9.05 -5.90 -14.81
C PHE A 312 -8.12 -5.26 -13.79
N ASN A 313 -8.18 -5.68 -12.53
CA ASN A 313 -7.29 -5.21 -11.48
C ASN A 313 -5.83 -5.53 -11.79
N PHE A 314 -5.52 -6.76 -12.20
CA PHE A 314 -4.18 -7.15 -12.64
C PHE A 314 -3.68 -6.28 -13.81
N LEU A 315 -4.50 -6.10 -14.84
CA LEU A 315 -4.14 -5.29 -16.02
C LEU A 315 -3.91 -3.82 -15.66
N LYS A 316 -4.77 -3.26 -14.80
CA LYS A 316 -4.66 -1.89 -14.30
C LYS A 316 -3.35 -1.68 -13.54
N TYR A 317 -3.02 -2.56 -12.61
CA TYR A 317 -1.75 -2.49 -11.86
C TYR A 317 -0.51 -2.84 -12.71
N THR A 318 -0.68 -3.56 -13.83
CA THR A 318 0.38 -3.73 -14.85
C THR A 318 0.63 -2.45 -15.63
N LEU A 319 -0.42 -1.69 -15.94
CA LEU A 319 -0.33 -0.44 -16.71
C LEU A 319 0.29 0.71 -15.90
N TRP A 320 0.07 0.76 -14.58
CA TRP A 320 0.53 1.87 -13.75
C TRP A 320 2.04 2.12 -13.77
N PRO A 321 2.91 1.13 -13.52
CA PRO A 321 4.36 1.33 -13.65
C PRO A 321 4.75 1.76 -15.07
N CYS A 322 4.09 1.23 -16.11
CA CYS A 322 4.34 1.61 -17.50
C CYS A 322 4.02 3.09 -17.76
N LEU A 323 2.93 3.61 -17.21
CA LEU A 323 2.57 5.03 -17.31
C LEU A 323 3.60 5.92 -16.61
N VAL A 324 3.93 5.60 -15.36
CA VAL A 324 4.79 6.44 -14.50
C VAL A 324 6.25 6.44 -14.96
N LEU A 325 6.81 5.27 -15.29
CA LEU A 325 8.23 5.15 -15.63
C LEU A 325 8.52 5.51 -17.08
N ALA A 326 7.64 5.09 -18.00
CA ALA A 326 7.95 5.05 -19.42
C ALA A 326 7.10 6.02 -20.25
N LEU A 327 5.77 5.86 -20.28
CA LEU A 327 4.92 6.55 -21.25
C LEU A 327 4.80 8.05 -20.98
N VAL A 328 4.45 8.46 -19.76
CA VAL A 328 4.30 9.88 -19.42
C VAL A 328 5.62 10.64 -19.56
N PRO A 329 6.75 10.15 -19.01
CA PRO A 329 8.01 10.85 -19.15
C PRO A 329 8.52 10.92 -20.59
N TRP A 330 8.24 9.87 -21.38
CA TRP A 330 8.59 9.85 -22.80
C TRP A 330 7.78 10.90 -23.58
N ALA A 331 6.48 10.97 -23.37
CA ALA A 331 5.62 11.97 -24.02
C ALA A 331 6.06 13.39 -23.68
N VAL A 332 6.31 13.70 -22.39
CA VAL A 332 6.81 15.01 -21.96
C VAL A 332 8.17 15.32 -22.59
N HIS A 333 9.07 14.34 -22.63
CA HIS A 333 10.40 14.53 -23.23
C HIS A 333 10.33 14.83 -24.73
N MET A 334 9.48 14.10 -25.48
CA MET A 334 9.31 14.31 -26.92
C MET A 334 8.69 15.68 -27.24
N LEU A 335 7.67 16.09 -26.48
CA LEU A 335 7.03 17.40 -26.66
C LEU A 335 8.01 18.55 -26.38
N SER A 336 8.80 18.46 -25.31
CA SER A 336 9.80 19.50 -25.02
C SER A 336 10.95 19.54 -26.03
N ALA A 337 11.32 18.39 -26.63
CA ALA A 337 12.39 18.35 -27.63
C ALA A 337 11.98 19.01 -28.96
N GLN A 338 10.68 19.01 -29.29
CA GLN A 338 10.14 19.71 -30.45
C GLN A 338 10.09 21.24 -30.27
N GLU A 339 10.04 21.73 -29.04
CA GLU A 339 9.97 23.17 -28.74
C GLU A 339 11.31 23.90 -28.79
N THR A 340 12.45 23.20 -28.85
CA THR A 340 13.77 23.81 -29.12
C THR A 340 13.99 23.96 -30.62
N PRO A 341 13.87 25.16 -31.22
CA PRO A 341 14.14 25.34 -32.65
C PRO A 341 15.64 25.18 -32.88
N LEU A 342 16.00 24.45 -33.94
CA LEU A 342 17.32 24.51 -34.55
C LEU A 342 17.65 25.97 -34.87
N ILE A 343 18.47 26.60 -34.04
CA ILE A 343 19.22 27.80 -34.45
C ILE A 343 20.13 27.33 -35.59
N ARG A 344 19.67 27.54 -36.82
CA ARG A 344 20.52 27.43 -38.02
C ARG A 344 21.64 28.45 -37.87
N SER A 345 22.83 27.98 -37.48
CA SER A 345 24.07 28.72 -37.76
C SER A 345 24.23 28.74 -39.28
N SER A 346 24.10 29.93 -39.85
CA SER A 346 24.42 30.23 -41.25
C SER A 346 25.92 30.27 -41.44
#